data_AF-A0A8E2E1R0-F1
#
_entry.id   AF-A0A8E2E1R0-F1
#
_cell.length_a   1.000
_cell.length_b   1.000
_cell.length_c   1.000
_cell.angle_alpha   90.00
_cell.angle_beta   90.00
_cell.angle_gamma   90.00
#
_symmetry.space_group_name_H-M   'P 1'
#
loop_
_entity.id
_entity.type
_entity.pdbx_description
1 polymer ?
#
loop_
_entity_poly.entity_id
_entity_poly.type
_entity_poly.pdbx_seq_one_letter_code
_entity_poly.pdbx_strand_id
1 'polypeptide(L)'
;MSSQFRIIAVGAGVAGLTASHVLQKAEGILKHWYYGRTVLAGDSVHKITPNIALGGNSTMESVVVLSNHLRRMLDAHDGGKPSRATLSKVFAAYQKEREPRMKEIMDFSGLITRLQAWDSILLKFLANWIIPYQPDVKIADQLGDIVKKAPKLEFTELENFEVGRVKWEDENIVMVKKVPVKDGSASTSTFMQFFGGMTALLSLLYVMNCFPSLYFS
;
A
#
# COMPACT_ATOMS: atom_id res chain seq x y z
N MET A 1 -8.14 -18.94 38.70
CA MET A 1 -8.74 -17.69 38.18
C MET A 1 -8.02 -17.28 36.89
N SER A 2 -8.59 -17.59 35.73
CA SER A 2 -8.06 -17.13 34.44
C SER A 2 -8.36 -15.65 34.28
N SER A 3 -7.41 -14.81 34.65
CA SER A 3 -7.51 -13.38 34.41
C SER A 3 -7.46 -13.17 32.89
N GLN A 4 -8.54 -12.68 32.28
CA GLN A 4 -8.58 -12.38 30.85
C GLN A 4 -7.43 -11.44 30.48
N PHE A 5 -6.61 -11.86 29.52
CA PHE A 5 -5.60 -11.01 28.93
C PHE A 5 -6.25 -10.11 27.87
N ARG A 6 -5.98 -8.80 27.92
CA ARG A 6 -6.57 -7.81 27.03
C ARG A 6 -5.45 -7.09 26.27
N ILE A 7 -5.55 -7.08 24.94
CA ILE A 7 -4.81 -6.20 24.04
C ILE A 7 -5.75 -5.06 23.68
N ILE A 8 -5.24 -3.83 23.72
CA ILE A 8 -5.99 -2.68 23.23
C ILE A 8 -5.51 -2.44 21.80
N ALA A 9 -6.34 -2.84 20.83
CA ALA A 9 -6.15 -2.49 19.43
C ALA A 9 -6.93 -1.21 19.16
N VAL A 10 -6.22 -0.11 18.85
CA VAL A 10 -6.85 1.16 18.49
C VAL A 10 -6.83 1.29 16.97
N GLY A 11 -7.99 1.08 16.37
CA GLY A 11 -8.20 1.33 14.94
C GLY A 11 -9.28 2.39 14.72
N ALA A 12 -9.03 3.29 13.79
CA ALA A 12 -10.06 4.17 13.24
C ALA A 12 -10.45 3.60 11.87
N GLY A 13 -11.61 2.95 11.79
CA GLY A 13 -12.16 2.40 10.54
C GLY A 13 -12.87 3.49 9.71
N VAL A 14 -13.96 3.13 9.03
CA VAL A 14 -14.80 4.05 8.21
C VAL A 14 -15.23 5.33 8.97
N ALA A 15 -15.38 5.27 10.30
CA ALA A 15 -15.62 6.45 11.15
C ALA A 15 -14.42 7.43 11.24
N GLY A 16 -13.20 6.92 11.10
CA GLY A 16 -12.01 7.73 10.89
C GLY A 16 -11.97 8.39 9.51
N LEU A 17 -12.70 7.87 8.52
CA LEU A 17 -12.83 8.45 7.18
C LEU A 17 -13.74 9.69 7.19
N THR A 18 -14.84 9.67 7.97
CA THR A 18 -15.74 10.81 8.15
C THR A 18 -15.13 11.91 9.01
N ALA A 19 -14.45 11.55 10.10
CA ALA A 19 -13.63 12.51 10.86
C ALA A 19 -12.41 12.99 10.04
N SER A 20 -11.88 12.11 9.17
CA SER A 20 -10.86 12.35 8.14
C SER A 20 -11.18 13.53 7.22
N HIS A 21 -12.40 13.53 6.69
CA HIS A 21 -12.90 14.61 5.85
C HIS A 21 -12.91 15.96 6.56
N VAL A 22 -13.14 15.98 7.88
CA VAL A 22 -13.17 17.20 8.69
C VAL A 22 -11.75 17.62 9.14
N LEU A 23 -10.84 16.68 9.33
CA LEU A 23 -9.47 16.89 9.79
C LEU A 23 -8.46 16.62 8.66
N GLN A 24 -8.53 17.44 7.62
CA GLN A 24 -7.77 17.32 6.36
C GLN A 24 -6.25 17.57 6.50
N LYS A 25 -5.66 17.59 7.71
CA LYS A 25 -4.34 18.20 7.97
C LYS A 25 -3.23 17.25 8.45
N ALA A 26 -3.50 15.97 8.63
CA ALA A 26 -2.50 15.03 9.15
C ALA A 26 -2.34 13.81 8.22
N GLU A 27 -1.76 14.02 7.04
CA GLU A 27 -1.17 12.92 6.28
C GLU A 27 0.15 12.49 6.92
N GLY A 28 0.42 11.19 6.96
CA GLY A 28 1.68 10.69 7.50
C GLY A 28 1.58 9.29 8.10
N ILE A 29 2.76 8.74 8.38
CA ILE A 29 2.93 7.45 9.04
C ILE A 29 3.69 7.70 10.35
N LEU A 30 3.11 7.24 11.46
CA LEU A 30 3.75 7.34 12.77
C LEU A 30 5.01 6.46 12.84
N LYS A 31 6.02 6.91 13.59
CA LYS A 31 7.27 6.15 13.80
C LYS A 31 7.12 4.99 14.78
N HIS A 32 6.17 5.07 15.71
CA HIS A 32 5.95 4.08 16.76
C HIS A 32 4.49 3.63 16.76
N TRP A 33 4.25 2.34 16.51
CA TRP A 33 2.89 1.81 16.30
C TRP A 33 2.34 1.11 17.55
N TYR A 34 3.15 0.92 18.58
CA TYR A 34 2.77 0.16 19.75
C TYR A 34 3.52 0.61 21.00
N TYR A 35 2.91 0.36 22.16
CA TYR A 35 3.53 0.55 23.45
C TYR A 35 2.91 -0.39 24.48
N GLY A 36 3.75 -1.18 25.16
CA GLY A 36 3.30 -2.14 26.16
C GLY A 36 2.34 -3.20 25.61
N ARG A 37 1.05 -3.09 25.94
CA ARG A 37 -0.03 -4.01 25.50
C ARG A 37 -1.01 -3.32 24.53
N THR A 38 -0.66 -2.14 24.05
CA THR A 38 -1.47 -1.35 23.11
C THR A 38 -0.79 -1.34 21.75
N VAL A 39 -1.58 -1.56 20.71
CA VAL A 39 -1.14 -1.51 19.30
C VAL A 39 -2.12 -0.66 18.50
N LEU A 40 -1.58 0.14 17.61
CA LEU A 40 -2.32 0.98 16.69
C LEU A 40 -2.40 0.30 15.32
N ALA A 41 -3.54 0.38 14.64
CA ALA A 41 -3.74 -0.19 13.32
C ALA A 41 -4.67 0.66 12.44
N GLY A 42 -4.40 0.70 11.13
CA GLY A 42 -5.18 1.49 10.18
C GLY A 42 -4.91 2.99 10.30
N ASP A 43 -5.96 3.78 10.08
CA ASP A 43 -5.90 5.25 10.06
C ASP A 43 -5.37 5.90 11.36
N SER A 44 -5.29 5.15 12.48
CA SER A 44 -4.66 5.63 13.71
C SER A 44 -3.13 5.72 13.63
N VAL A 45 -2.53 5.14 12.60
CA VAL A 45 -1.08 5.04 12.40
C VAL A 45 -0.61 5.62 11.09
N HIS A 46 -1.39 5.37 10.03
CA HIS A 46 -1.04 5.75 8.68
C HIS A 46 -2.25 6.43 8.07
N LYS A 47 -2.07 7.68 7.64
CA LYS A 47 -3.12 8.46 7.01
C LYS A 47 -2.66 8.88 5.62
N ILE A 48 -3.47 8.53 4.63
CA ILE A 48 -3.18 8.79 3.21
C ILE A 48 -4.32 9.62 2.60
N THR A 49 -4.03 10.30 1.49
CA THR A 49 -5.05 11.04 0.73
C THR A 49 -6.13 10.09 0.19
N PRO A 50 -7.38 10.55 0.04
CA PRO A 50 -8.48 9.69 -0.40
C PRO A 50 -8.44 9.39 -1.91
N ASN A 51 -7.57 10.06 -2.69
CA ASN A 51 -7.62 10.11 -4.16
C ASN A 51 -7.49 8.77 -4.88
N ILE A 52 -6.85 7.77 -4.27
CA ILE A 52 -6.73 6.41 -4.83
C ILE A 52 -7.65 5.38 -4.15
N ALA A 53 -8.52 5.82 -3.24
CA ALA A 53 -9.46 4.99 -2.49
C ALA A 53 -8.83 3.80 -1.71
N LEU A 54 -7.53 3.85 -1.40
CA LEU A 54 -6.83 2.78 -0.68
C LEU A 54 -6.81 2.92 0.84
N GLY A 55 -7.35 4.00 1.43
CA GLY A 55 -7.29 4.22 2.89
C GLY A 55 -8.02 3.12 3.67
N GLY A 56 -9.29 2.87 3.30
CA GLY A 56 -10.11 1.83 3.92
C GLY A 56 -9.52 0.43 3.71
N ASN A 57 -9.11 0.11 2.48
CA ASN A 57 -8.48 -1.17 2.15
C ASN A 57 -7.20 -1.38 2.97
N SER A 58 -6.32 -0.37 3.03
CA SER A 58 -5.08 -0.43 3.81
C SER A 58 -5.32 -0.62 5.31
N THR A 59 -6.40 -0.05 5.84
CA THR A 59 -6.84 -0.29 7.22
C THR A 59 -7.25 -1.75 7.42
N MET A 60 -8.05 -2.34 6.52
CA MET A 60 -8.40 -3.76 6.58
C MET A 60 -7.17 -4.66 6.49
N GLU A 61 -6.27 -4.40 5.53
CA GLU A 61 -5.02 -5.15 5.40
C GLU A 61 -4.16 -5.08 6.67
N SER A 62 -4.13 -3.93 7.35
CA SER A 62 -3.37 -3.76 8.60
C SER A 62 -3.94 -4.63 9.72
N VAL A 63 -5.26 -4.72 9.82
CA VAL A 63 -5.93 -5.62 10.78
C VAL A 63 -5.67 -7.08 10.45
N VAL A 64 -5.69 -7.46 9.16
CA VAL A 64 -5.35 -8.81 8.71
C VAL A 64 -3.94 -9.20 9.14
N VAL A 65 -2.94 -8.37 8.83
CA VAL A 65 -1.52 -8.67 9.17
C VAL A 65 -1.33 -8.72 10.68
N LEU A 66 -1.92 -7.78 11.44
CA LEU A 66 -1.87 -7.82 12.90
C LEU A 66 -2.49 -9.12 13.45
N SER A 67 -3.63 -9.55 12.89
CA SER A 67 -4.33 -10.77 13.30
C SER A 67 -3.49 -12.01 13.02
N ASN A 68 -2.85 -12.10 11.86
CA ASN A 68 -1.95 -13.21 11.52
C ASN A 68 -0.78 -13.28 12.51
N HIS A 69 -0.11 -12.16 12.80
CA HIS A 69 1.00 -12.11 13.77
C HIS A 69 0.56 -12.52 15.18
N LEU A 70 -0.61 -12.05 15.62
CA LEU A 70 -1.18 -12.42 16.91
C LEU A 70 -1.55 -13.91 16.96
N ARG A 71 -2.15 -14.43 15.89
CA ARG A 71 -2.53 -15.84 15.78
C ARG A 71 -1.32 -16.75 15.88
N ARG A 72 -0.29 -16.51 15.08
CA ARG A 72 0.97 -17.28 15.13
C ARG A 72 1.60 -17.25 16.52
N MET A 73 1.57 -16.12 17.22
CA MET A 73 2.06 -16.02 18.59
C MET A 73 1.23 -16.86 19.56
N LEU A 74 -0.11 -16.82 19.45
CA LEU A 74 -0.99 -17.60 20.32
C LEU A 74 -0.83 -19.10 20.08
N ASP A 75 -0.71 -19.54 18.82
CA ASP A 75 -0.51 -20.95 18.47
C ASP A 75 0.85 -21.49 18.97
N ALA A 76 1.89 -20.64 18.99
CA ALA A 76 3.21 -20.98 19.51
C ALA A 76 3.34 -20.85 21.05
N HIS A 77 2.30 -20.35 21.72
CA HIS A 77 2.33 -20.11 23.17
C HIS A 77 1.63 -21.26 23.89
N ASP A 78 2.29 -21.85 24.89
CA ASP A 78 1.78 -23.01 25.68
C ASP A 78 0.63 -22.65 26.66
N GLY A 79 -0.22 -21.71 26.29
CA GLY A 79 -1.27 -21.16 27.14
C GLY A 79 -0.77 -20.15 28.18
N GLY A 80 -1.71 -19.43 28.80
CA GLY A 80 -1.40 -18.35 29.73
C GLY A 80 -1.28 -16.97 29.06
N LYS A 81 -0.82 -15.97 29.82
CA LYS A 81 -0.77 -14.58 29.34
C LYS A 81 0.56 -14.28 28.64
N PRO A 82 0.55 -13.81 27.38
CA PRO A 82 1.76 -13.34 26.73
C PRO A 82 2.45 -12.25 27.54
N SER A 83 3.76 -12.39 27.69
CA SER A 83 4.60 -11.38 28.34
C SER A 83 4.61 -10.08 27.52
N ARG A 84 4.93 -8.95 28.15
CA ARG A 84 5.11 -7.68 27.43
C ARG A 84 6.20 -7.78 26.36
N ALA A 85 7.30 -8.46 26.66
CA ALA A 85 8.40 -8.67 25.72
C ALA A 85 7.94 -9.48 24.49
N THR A 86 7.14 -10.52 24.70
CA THR A 86 6.56 -11.32 23.61
C THR A 86 5.68 -10.46 22.71
N LEU A 87 4.80 -9.65 23.28
CA LEU A 87 3.92 -8.75 22.51
C LEU A 87 4.70 -7.67 21.77
N SER A 88 5.72 -7.07 22.39
CA SER A 88 6.57 -6.10 21.72
C SER A 88 7.26 -6.69 20.50
N LYS A 89 7.71 -7.95 20.55
CA LYS A 89 8.27 -8.64 19.37
C LYS A 89 7.24 -8.82 18.26
N VAL A 90 6.02 -9.24 18.61
CA VAL A 90 4.91 -9.40 17.66
C VAL A 90 4.53 -8.07 17.01
N PHE A 91 4.36 -7.01 17.80
CA PHE A 91 4.01 -5.69 17.28
C PHE A 91 5.14 -5.06 16.46
N ALA A 92 6.40 -5.31 16.82
CA ALA A 92 7.56 -4.92 16.02
C ALA A 92 7.56 -5.62 14.65
N ALA A 93 7.23 -6.92 14.61
CA ALA A 93 7.13 -7.68 13.37
C ALA A 93 5.98 -7.14 12.48
N TYR A 94 4.82 -6.88 13.06
CA TYR A 94 3.69 -6.23 12.39
C TYR A 94 4.07 -4.86 11.79
N GLN A 95 4.70 -3.98 12.57
CA GLN A 95 5.15 -2.67 12.08
C GLN A 95 6.18 -2.82 10.96
N LYS A 96 7.18 -3.69 11.15
CA LYS A 96 8.24 -3.93 10.16
C LYS A 96 7.69 -4.42 8.82
N GLU A 97 6.64 -5.22 8.84
CA GLU A 97 5.98 -5.74 7.64
C GLU A 97 5.11 -4.68 6.95
N ARG A 98 4.33 -3.91 7.72
CA ARG A 98 3.35 -2.96 7.15
C ARG A 98 3.93 -1.60 6.79
N GLU A 99 4.93 -1.11 7.50
CA GLU A 99 5.46 0.25 7.31
C GLU A 99 5.96 0.52 5.89
N PRO A 100 6.74 -0.37 5.22
CA PRO A 100 7.19 -0.15 3.85
C PRO A 100 6.03 -0.06 2.85
N ARG A 101 5.06 -0.99 2.94
CA ARG A 101 3.87 -1.00 2.08
C ARG A 101 3.05 0.27 2.24
N MET A 102 2.89 0.76 3.48
CA MET A 102 2.16 2.01 3.71
C MET A 102 2.90 3.24 3.16
N LYS A 103 4.24 3.26 3.20
CA LYS A 103 5.03 4.34 2.58
C LYS A 103 4.81 4.37 1.06
N GLU A 104 4.90 3.22 0.40
CA GLU A 104 4.65 3.12 -1.04
C GLU A 104 3.24 3.61 -1.43
N ILE A 105 2.22 3.18 -0.69
CA ILE A 105 0.83 3.59 -0.92
C ILE A 105 0.66 5.10 -0.67
N MET A 106 1.25 5.64 0.40
CA MET A 106 1.19 7.06 0.73
C MET A 106 1.87 7.93 -0.33
N ASP A 107 3.07 7.54 -0.78
CA ASP A 107 3.82 8.26 -1.81
C ASP A 107 3.06 8.27 -3.13
N PHE A 108 2.49 7.12 -3.52
CA PHE A 108 1.66 7.01 -4.72
C PHE A 108 0.38 7.84 -4.62
N SER A 109 -0.33 7.75 -3.49
CA SER A 109 -1.54 8.53 -3.23
C SER A 109 -1.27 10.04 -3.31
N GLY A 110 -0.17 10.50 -2.68
CA GLY A 110 0.24 11.89 -2.72
C GLY A 110 0.64 12.35 -4.13
N LEU A 111 1.26 11.50 -4.94
CA LEU A 111 1.55 11.80 -6.34
C LEU A 111 0.26 12.01 -7.14
N ILE A 112 -0.72 11.11 -7.00
CA ILE A 112 -2.01 11.22 -7.68
C ILE A 112 -2.76 12.48 -7.24
N THR A 113 -2.75 12.80 -5.94
CA THR A 113 -3.35 14.04 -5.43
C THR A 113 -2.72 15.27 -6.08
N ARG A 114 -1.38 15.36 -6.10
CA ARG A 114 -0.67 16.49 -6.74
C ARG A 114 -0.93 16.57 -8.25
N LEU A 115 -1.00 15.42 -8.92
CA LEU A 115 -1.32 15.33 -10.34
C LEU A 115 -2.73 15.87 -10.63
N GLN A 116 -3.72 15.45 -9.85
CA GLN A 116 -5.12 15.87 -9.99
C GLN A 116 -5.32 17.34 -9.57
N ALA A 117 -4.53 17.83 -8.61
CA ALA A 117 -4.55 19.23 -8.17
C ALA A 117 -3.79 20.18 -9.10
N TRP A 118 -3.12 19.67 -10.14
CA TRP A 118 -2.24 20.46 -11.02
C TRP A 118 -1.19 21.26 -10.24
N ASP A 119 -0.64 20.66 -9.19
CA ASP A 119 0.23 21.32 -8.21
C ASP A 119 1.50 21.94 -8.82
N SER A 120 1.91 21.46 -10.00
CA SER A 120 2.96 22.09 -10.80
C SER A 120 2.59 22.15 -12.28
N ILE A 121 3.25 23.04 -13.02
CA ILE A 121 3.08 23.20 -14.48
C ILE A 121 3.34 21.87 -15.20
N LEU A 122 4.35 21.12 -14.77
CA LEU A 122 4.65 19.80 -15.32
C LEU A 122 3.51 18.81 -15.05
N LEU A 123 3.02 18.72 -13.82
CA LEU A 123 1.90 17.84 -13.47
C LEU A 123 0.61 18.21 -14.21
N LYS A 124 0.36 19.51 -14.40
CA LYS A 124 -0.74 20.01 -15.23
C LYS A 124 -0.61 19.56 -16.68
N PHE A 125 0.60 19.63 -17.25
CA PHE A 125 0.87 19.15 -18.60
C PHE A 125 0.62 17.64 -18.71
N LEU A 126 1.20 16.85 -17.79
CA LEU A 126 1.00 15.39 -17.76
C LEU A 126 -0.49 15.03 -17.68
N ALA A 127 -1.23 15.66 -16.76
CA ALA A 127 -2.64 15.38 -16.51
C ALA A 127 -3.55 15.69 -17.70
N ASN A 128 -3.26 16.75 -18.47
CA ASN A 128 -4.10 17.17 -19.59
C ASN A 128 -3.70 16.55 -20.93
N TRP A 129 -2.41 16.26 -21.13
CA TRP A 129 -1.88 15.92 -22.45
C TRP A 129 -1.24 14.55 -22.56
N ILE A 130 -1.00 13.84 -21.46
CA ILE A 130 -0.37 12.52 -21.48
C ILE A 130 -1.29 11.46 -20.90
N ILE A 131 -1.81 11.67 -19.69
CA ILE A 131 -2.68 10.71 -19.00
C ILE A 131 -3.94 10.34 -19.81
N PRO A 132 -4.63 11.25 -20.52
CA PRO A 132 -5.82 10.89 -21.29
C PRO A 132 -5.56 9.94 -22.47
N TYR A 133 -4.31 9.82 -22.92
CA TYR A 133 -3.91 8.90 -23.98
C TYR A 133 -3.43 7.55 -23.44
N GLN A 134 -3.36 7.38 -22.12
CA GLN A 134 -3.00 6.10 -21.52
C GLN A 134 -4.19 5.14 -21.64
N PRO A 135 -4.00 3.91 -22.15
CA PRO A 135 -5.07 2.92 -22.21
C PRO A 135 -5.56 2.55 -20.82
N ASP A 136 -6.88 2.44 -20.65
CA ASP A 136 -7.52 2.05 -19.37
C ASP A 136 -6.96 0.73 -18.82
N VAL A 137 -6.61 -0.21 -19.71
CA VAL A 137 -5.99 -1.49 -19.35
C VAL A 137 -4.71 -1.29 -18.53
N LYS A 138 -3.87 -0.30 -18.89
CA LYS A 138 -2.63 -0.04 -18.13
C LYS A 138 -2.92 0.50 -16.73
N ILE A 139 -3.96 1.33 -16.58
CA ILE A 139 -4.37 1.85 -15.28
C ILE A 139 -4.93 0.70 -14.43
N ALA A 140 -5.73 -0.18 -15.03
CA ALA A 140 -6.24 -1.38 -14.37
C ALA A 140 -5.13 -2.34 -13.94
N ASP A 141 -4.13 -2.58 -14.79
CA ASP A 141 -2.96 -3.42 -14.46
C ASP A 141 -2.16 -2.82 -13.30
N GLN A 142 -1.92 -1.50 -13.30
CA GLN A 142 -1.22 -0.80 -12.22
C GLN A 142 -1.96 -0.91 -10.88
N LEU A 143 -3.29 -0.76 -10.88
CA LEU A 143 -4.10 -0.98 -9.67
C LEU A 143 -4.10 -2.45 -9.27
N GLY A 144 -4.20 -3.37 -10.23
CA GLY A 144 -4.12 -4.81 -10.03
C GLY A 144 -2.82 -5.25 -9.36
N ASP A 145 -1.69 -4.66 -9.73
CA ASP A 145 -0.38 -4.90 -9.13
C ASP A 145 -0.30 -4.50 -7.64
N ILE A 146 -1.07 -3.50 -7.22
CA ILE A 146 -1.16 -3.09 -5.82
C ILE A 146 -2.10 -4.03 -5.05
N VAL A 147 -3.26 -4.34 -5.64
CA VAL A 147 -4.31 -5.15 -5.03
C VAL A 147 -3.87 -6.60 -4.84
N LYS A 148 -3.22 -7.22 -5.84
CA LYS A 148 -2.78 -8.63 -5.79
C LYS A 148 -1.79 -8.95 -4.66
N LYS A 149 -1.15 -7.92 -4.11
CA LYS A 149 -0.20 -7.99 -2.98
C LYS A 149 -0.88 -7.87 -1.62
N ALA A 150 -2.21 -7.74 -1.57
CA ALA A 150 -2.93 -7.58 -0.32
C ALA A 150 -2.81 -8.87 0.55
N PRO A 151 -2.58 -8.72 1.86
CA PRO A 151 -2.51 -9.85 2.79
C PRO A 151 -3.87 -10.51 2.98
N LYS A 152 -3.86 -11.83 3.20
CA LYS A 152 -5.04 -12.65 3.53
C LYS A 152 -4.94 -13.18 4.95
N LEU A 153 -6.07 -13.53 5.56
CA LEU A 153 -6.10 -14.20 6.87
C LEU A 153 -5.61 -15.65 6.71
N GLU A 154 -4.62 -16.05 7.50
CA GLU A 154 -3.97 -17.36 7.39
C GLU A 154 -4.75 -18.50 8.04
N PHE A 155 -5.64 -18.16 8.98
CA PHE A 155 -6.34 -19.13 9.83
C PHE A 155 -7.81 -19.33 9.43
N THR A 156 -8.23 -18.75 8.31
CA THR A 156 -9.58 -18.91 7.78
C THR A 156 -9.51 -19.66 6.46
N GLU A 157 -10.14 -20.83 6.40
CA GLU A 157 -10.35 -21.56 5.17
C GLU A 157 -11.42 -20.82 4.36
N LEU A 158 -10.97 -20.05 3.37
CA LEU A 158 -11.83 -19.36 2.43
C LEU A 158 -12.19 -20.35 1.31
N GLU A 159 -13.20 -21.18 1.54
CA GLU A 159 -13.73 -22.08 0.52
C GLU A 159 -14.61 -21.32 -0.49
N ASN A 160 -14.59 -21.74 -1.76
CA ASN A 160 -15.55 -21.36 -2.81
C ASN A 160 -15.50 -19.90 -3.31
N PHE A 161 -14.31 -19.29 -3.45
CA PHE A 161 -14.17 -18.03 -4.19
C PHE A 161 -13.92 -18.29 -5.68
N GLU A 162 -14.53 -17.48 -6.55
CA GLU A 162 -14.24 -17.50 -7.98
C GLU A 162 -12.79 -17.06 -8.24
N VAL A 163 -12.06 -17.83 -9.04
CA VAL A 163 -10.70 -17.48 -9.45
C VAL A 163 -10.76 -16.32 -10.44
N GLY A 164 -10.29 -15.15 -10.01
CA GLY A 164 -10.26 -13.95 -10.84
C GLY A 164 -9.28 -14.05 -12.01
N ARG A 165 -9.45 -13.18 -13.01
CA ARG A 165 -8.53 -13.06 -14.15
C ARG A 165 -7.11 -12.67 -13.72
N VAL A 166 -6.99 -11.87 -12.66
CA VAL A 166 -5.72 -11.50 -12.04
C VAL A 166 -5.48 -12.43 -10.86
N LYS A 167 -4.40 -13.20 -10.92
CA LYS A 167 -3.97 -14.07 -9.82
C LYS A 167 -3.39 -13.26 -8.68
N TRP A 168 -3.61 -13.74 -7.46
CA TRP A 168 -2.97 -13.17 -6.29
C TRP A 168 -1.49 -13.53 -6.25
N GLU A 169 -0.67 -12.69 -5.61
CA GLU A 169 0.77 -12.92 -5.61
C GLU A 169 1.19 -14.16 -4.80
N ASP A 170 0.42 -14.50 -3.78
CA ASP A 170 0.59 -15.70 -2.94
C ASP A 170 0.22 -17.01 -3.66
N GLU A 171 -0.66 -16.97 -4.66
CA GLU A 171 -1.02 -18.14 -5.47
C GLU A 171 0.12 -18.60 -6.39
N ASN A 172 1.07 -17.72 -6.71
CA ASN A 172 2.27 -18.07 -7.47
C ASN A 172 3.28 -18.88 -6.63
N ILE A 173 3.18 -18.84 -5.30
CA ILE A 173 4.12 -19.49 -4.36
C ILE A 173 3.85 -21.00 -4.25
N VAL A 174 2.60 -21.45 -4.47
CA VAL A 174 2.24 -22.88 -4.41
C VAL A 174 2.96 -23.70 -5.51
N MET A 175 3.35 -23.07 -6.62
CA MET A 175 4.10 -23.73 -7.71
C MET A 175 5.63 -23.68 -7.55
N VAL A 176 6.18 -22.87 -6.62
CA VAL A 176 7.64 -22.65 -6.47
C VAL A 176 8.12 -23.11 -5.11
N LYS A 177 7.83 -24.36 -4.74
CA LYS A 177 8.60 -25.10 -3.72
C LYS A 177 9.82 -25.77 -4.36
N LYS A 178 10.76 -24.99 -4.90
CA LYS A 178 12.19 -25.33 -5.13
C LYS A 178 12.88 -24.20 -5.90
N VAL A 179 13.87 -23.57 -5.27
CA VAL A 179 15.10 -22.91 -5.77
C VAL A 179 15.46 -21.77 -4.78
N PRO A 180 16.73 -21.63 -4.36
CA PRO A 180 17.09 -20.69 -3.30
C PRO A 180 17.02 -19.24 -3.80
N VAL A 181 16.55 -18.40 -2.89
CA VAL A 181 16.34 -16.95 -3.03
C VAL A 181 17.66 -16.25 -3.38
N LYS A 182 17.66 -15.46 -4.46
CA LYS A 182 18.63 -14.38 -4.66
C LYS A 182 18.00 -13.09 -4.15
N ASP A 183 18.68 -12.46 -3.20
CA ASP A 183 18.33 -11.13 -2.70
C ASP A 183 18.43 -10.10 -3.83
N GLY A 184 17.29 -9.50 -4.17
CA GLY A 184 17.17 -8.44 -5.15
C GLY A 184 16.36 -7.29 -4.55
N SER A 185 17.06 -6.36 -3.91
CA SER A 185 16.57 -5.04 -3.54
C SER A 185 16.00 -4.33 -4.79
N ALA A 186 14.69 -4.32 -4.94
CA ALA A 186 14.02 -3.49 -5.94
C ALA A 186 13.93 -2.06 -5.38
N SER A 187 15.02 -1.34 -5.61
CA SER A 187 15.14 0.10 -5.41
C SER A 187 13.96 0.84 -6.04
N THR A 188 13.44 1.79 -5.28
CA THR A 188 12.40 2.78 -5.59
C THR A 188 12.63 3.63 -6.87
N SER A 189 13.67 3.31 -7.65
CA SER A 189 14.06 3.98 -8.90
C SER A 189 13.24 3.59 -10.13
N THR A 190 12.48 2.48 -10.12
CA THR A 190 11.82 1.99 -11.35
C THR A 190 10.48 2.67 -11.64
N PHE A 191 9.78 3.18 -10.61
CA PHE A 191 8.44 3.74 -10.79
C PHE A 191 8.43 5.05 -11.60
N MET A 192 9.53 5.82 -11.52
CA MET A 192 9.69 7.07 -12.27
C MET A 192 10.11 6.84 -13.74
N GLN A 193 10.62 5.64 -14.08
CA GLN A 193 10.94 5.27 -15.47
C GLN A 193 9.70 4.92 -16.30
N PHE A 194 8.58 4.55 -15.66
CA PHE A 194 7.37 4.06 -16.34
C PHE A 194 6.49 5.15 -16.98
N PHE A 195 6.53 6.38 -16.47
CA PHE A 195 5.78 7.52 -17.03
C PHE A 195 6.63 8.46 -17.90
N GLY A 196 7.97 8.35 -17.85
CA GLY A 196 8.87 9.37 -18.42
C GLY A 196 9.46 9.02 -19.78
N GLY A 197 9.90 7.78 -20.00
CA GLY A 197 10.81 7.49 -21.12
C GLY A 197 10.15 7.52 -22.50
N MET A 198 9.03 6.81 -22.66
CA MET A 198 8.44 6.56 -23.98
C MET A 198 7.44 7.63 -24.39
N THR A 199 6.72 8.21 -23.44
CA THR A 199 5.75 9.30 -23.65
C THR A 199 6.44 10.65 -23.85
N ALA A 200 7.54 10.94 -23.14
CA ALA A 200 8.32 12.16 -23.39
C ALA A 200 9.00 12.13 -24.76
N LEU A 201 9.50 10.96 -25.21
CA LEU A 201 10.10 10.82 -26.53
C LEU A 201 9.06 11.01 -27.64
N LEU A 202 7.87 10.42 -27.49
CA LEU A 202 6.77 10.57 -28.45
C LEU A 202 6.20 11.99 -28.48
N SER A 203 6.13 12.68 -27.33
CA SER A 203 5.70 14.08 -27.28
C SER A 203 6.79 15.05 -27.78
N LEU A 204 8.08 14.77 -27.55
CA LEU A 204 9.19 15.53 -28.15
C LEU A 204 9.21 15.37 -29.67
N LEU A 205 9.03 14.14 -30.19
CA LEU A 205 8.93 13.87 -31.63
C LEU A 205 7.68 14.53 -32.26
N TYR A 206 6.56 14.55 -31.54
CA TYR A 206 5.34 15.24 -31.98
C TYR A 206 5.52 16.76 -32.04
N VAL A 207 6.14 17.36 -31.02
CA VAL A 207 6.45 18.80 -30.99
C VAL A 207 7.46 19.18 -32.08
N MET A 208 8.46 18.32 -32.33
CA MET A 208 9.44 18.53 -33.42
C MET A 208 8.83 18.39 -34.82
N ASN A 209 7.81 17.54 -35.01
CA ASN A 209 7.11 17.42 -36.30
C ASN A 209 6.04 18.50 -36.52
N CYS A 210 5.39 19.00 -35.45
CA CYS A 210 4.35 20.01 -35.56
C CYS A 210 4.87 21.46 -35.62
N PHE A 211 6.13 21.70 -35.23
CA PHE A 211 6.75 23.04 -35.29
C PHE A 211 8.12 23.05 -35.99
N PRO A 212 8.19 22.88 -37.33
CA PRO A 212 9.46 22.91 -38.06
C PRO A 212 10.16 24.28 -38.05
N SER A 213 9.41 25.37 -37.78
CA SER A 213 9.91 26.75 -37.92
C SER A 213 10.73 27.27 -36.75
N LEU A 214 10.94 26.48 -35.68
CA LEU A 214 11.72 26.87 -34.51
C LEU A 214 13.20 26.42 -34.56
N TYR A 215 13.62 25.75 -35.64
CA TYR A 215 14.99 25.24 -35.80
C TYR A 215 15.86 26.06 -36.78
N PHE A 216 15.34 27.14 -37.36
CA PHE A 216 16.11 28.07 -38.19
C PHE A 216 15.79 29.53 -37.85
N SER A 217 16.50 30.07 -36.86
CA SER A 217 16.95 31.47 -36.76
C SER A 217 18.07 31.56 -35.74
#